data_AF-A0A6A4Z9T7-F1
#
_entry.id   AF-A0A6A4Z9T7-F1
#
_cell.length_a   1.000
_cell.length_b   1.000
_cell.length_c   1.000
_cell.angle_alpha   90.00
_cell.angle_beta   90.00
_cell.angle_gamma   90.00
#
_symmetry.space_group_name_H-M   'P 1'
#
loop_
_entity.id
_entity.type
_entity.pdbx_description
1 polymer ?
#
loop_
_entity_poly.entity_id
_entity_poly.type
_entity_poly.pdbx_seq_one_letter_code
_entity_poly.pdbx_strand_id
1 'polypeptide(L)'
;FHFALDFAAESLLITWHSEPHLTAFHGDLMASVAAAYFTPDQRTPVRRTSAARGKRYSNTSVSKRKSIKTWRVTVLPGLIMFLCTLGLIFLSIFLLFLLISQGMFKRQVVTVNAQLADTYFWAPYGQSCILKSDGFTPNSCDADTTSIIPDKPFTVVGSELAKQWAAELTQAGGTLYVTTCIIGDMIRSMISPNEEGIGRSYDYFPECLPTEPQDVAGMAMLETTIRDTHVDGLYFLTLYADLDPSMTVYSYVNSDGTTQNLIDNIKRTLITVDGQVETDKLGRDYIITSRPLGDRYLVTGFCDTVVEELSELKDGLGLTGWSQGKHSKLPVVPAWSCGHVVENADEVIVLQAMSSFLSLWFFAGDMFITIEGLGGLLSGAPVLKYTVLSGLERRKWLLVCIVVNSMPGLLYMDVSRIYYYSTNGFKIYVLSSIMVANFFTFGFFIALSLFDTLVGLLRSFSSCVGYSAPIFTAVCIVWMAQVWCTDPFFLDVYNKFFAAPAFLGFYVNNATWPSGSYVAEGTPPVVTYLAETIVTTVGGSFGIAIAISSIYRRIRHKKYV
;
A
#
# COMPACT_ATOMS: atom_id res chain seq x y z
N PHE A 1 14.64 2.77 2.87
CA PHE A 1 15.11 2.96 4.27
C PHE A 1 15.38 4.42 4.60
N HIS A 2 16.23 5.14 3.85
CA HIS A 2 16.41 6.60 4.04
C HIS A 2 15.09 7.37 3.88
N PHE A 3 14.36 7.11 2.79
CA PHE A 3 13.04 7.68 2.52
C PHE A 3 11.97 7.38 3.60
N ALA A 4 12.03 6.21 4.25
CA ALA A 4 11.11 5.83 5.33
C ALA A 4 11.47 6.50 6.67
N LEU A 5 12.75 6.80 6.90
CA LEU A 5 13.23 7.57 8.05
C LEU A 5 12.97 9.07 7.86
N ASP A 6 13.13 9.59 6.65
CA ASP A 6 12.82 10.98 6.30
C ASP A 6 11.30 11.24 6.40
N PHE A 7 10.46 10.28 5.99
CA PHE A 7 9.01 10.36 6.17
C PHE A 7 8.54 10.22 7.63
N ALA A 8 9.22 9.38 8.44
CA ALA A 8 8.96 9.32 9.88
C ALA A 8 9.27 10.68 10.55
N ALA A 9 10.29 11.39 10.06
CA ALA A 9 10.63 12.74 10.52
C ALA A 9 9.64 13.82 10.04
N GLU A 10 9.13 13.74 8.80
CA GLU A 10 8.09 14.64 8.30
C GLU A 10 6.73 14.42 8.97
N SER A 11 6.36 13.17 9.25
CA SER A 11 5.10 12.84 9.96
C SER A 11 5.09 13.40 11.39
N LEU A 12 6.26 13.42 12.05
CA LEU A 12 6.48 14.04 13.37
C LEU A 12 6.18 15.54 13.38
N LEU A 13 6.42 16.25 12.27
CA LEU A 13 6.13 17.68 12.13
C LEU A 13 4.64 17.97 11.94
N ILE A 14 3.90 17.07 11.28
CA ILE A 14 2.47 17.23 11.03
C ILE A 14 1.63 16.91 12.27
N THR A 15 2.00 15.87 13.03
CA THR A 15 1.33 15.54 14.31
C THR A 15 1.62 16.53 15.44
N TRP A 16 2.66 17.36 15.34
CA TRP A 16 2.95 18.38 16.36
C TRP A 16 2.11 19.65 16.22
N HIS A 17 1.46 19.87 15.07
CA HIS A 17 0.66 21.06 14.81
C HIS A 17 -0.86 20.88 14.98
N SER A 18 -1.32 19.69 15.36
CA SER A 18 -2.74 19.35 15.51
C SER A 18 -3.06 18.78 16.90
N GLU A 19 -2.92 19.61 17.95
CA GLU A 19 -3.82 19.73 19.12
C GLU A 19 -3.12 20.41 20.32
N PRO A 20 -3.66 21.52 20.85
CA PRO A 20 -3.43 21.96 22.22
C PRO A 20 -4.53 21.40 23.14
N HIS A 21 -4.15 21.09 24.38
CA HIS A 21 -4.99 20.70 25.54
C HIS A 21 -5.14 19.19 25.84
N LEU A 22 -4.34 18.71 26.79
CA LEU A 22 -4.84 18.17 28.07
C LEU A 22 -3.69 17.93 29.05
N THR A 23 -3.63 18.82 30.04
CA THR A 23 -2.80 18.72 31.24
C THR A 23 -3.47 17.84 32.30
N ALA A 24 -2.61 17.17 33.07
CA ALA A 24 -2.82 16.63 34.43
C ALA A 24 -3.59 15.31 34.59
N PHE A 25 -2.85 14.24 34.93
CA PHE A 25 -3.17 13.41 36.10
C PHE A 25 -1.85 12.91 36.75
N HIS A 26 -1.71 13.23 38.03
CA HIS A 26 -0.60 12.89 38.93
C HIS A 26 -0.90 11.53 39.60
N GLY A 27 0.16 10.82 40.04
CA GLY A 27 0.07 10.02 41.28
C GLY A 27 0.64 8.61 41.21
N ASP A 28 1.83 8.47 41.78
CA ASP A 28 2.46 7.27 42.37
C ASP A 28 1.63 5.98 42.49
N LEU A 29 2.19 4.86 42.01
CA LEU A 29 2.03 3.58 42.70
C LEU A 29 3.21 2.62 42.47
N MET A 30 4.03 2.55 43.52
CA MET A 30 4.68 1.35 44.09
C MET A 30 5.90 0.71 43.43
N ALA A 31 7.04 1.15 43.97
CA ALA A 31 8.07 0.28 44.50
C ALA A 31 7.53 -0.79 45.49
N SER A 32 8.29 -1.88 45.60
CA SER A 32 8.21 -2.98 46.59
C SER A 32 7.46 -4.21 46.12
N VAL A 33 8.21 -5.22 45.60
CA VAL A 33 8.30 -6.59 46.18
C VAL A 33 9.56 -7.25 45.59
N ALA A 34 10.67 -7.22 46.30
CA ALA A 34 11.81 -8.13 46.05
C ALA A 34 12.60 -8.33 47.33
N ALA A 35 12.01 -9.08 48.27
CA ALA A 35 12.72 -9.66 49.40
C ALA A 35 12.33 -11.13 49.45
N ALA A 36 13.25 -12.01 49.04
CA ALA A 36 13.56 -13.24 49.77
C ALA A 36 14.64 -14.07 49.04
N TYR A 37 15.54 -14.62 49.85
CA TYR A 37 16.53 -15.66 49.57
C TYR A 37 17.82 -15.24 48.86
N PHE A 38 18.85 -14.92 49.66
CA PHE A 38 20.13 -15.62 49.60
C PHE A 38 20.86 -15.46 50.94
N THR A 39 20.96 -16.55 51.72
CA THR A 39 21.86 -16.67 52.87
C THR A 39 23.27 -17.05 52.38
N PRO A 40 24.34 -16.50 52.97
CA PRO A 40 25.72 -16.81 52.60
C PRO A 40 26.24 -17.97 53.46
N ASP A 41 26.81 -19.01 52.82
CA ASP A 41 27.56 -20.04 53.55
C ASP A 41 29.07 -19.83 53.40
N GLN A 42 29.74 -19.99 54.53
CA GLN A 42 31.14 -19.71 54.80
C GLN A 42 32.04 -20.82 54.24
N ARG A 43 33.16 -20.46 53.60
CA ARG A 43 34.42 -21.22 53.77
C ARG A 43 35.63 -20.28 53.88
N THR A 44 36.37 -20.52 54.95
CA THR A 44 37.54 -19.84 55.49
C THR A 44 38.85 -20.18 54.75
N PRO A 45 39.95 -19.44 55.01
CA PRO A 45 41.08 -19.25 54.10
C PRO A 45 42.25 -20.21 54.37
N VAL A 46 43.11 -20.42 53.37
CA VAL A 46 44.44 -21.03 53.58
C VAL A 46 45.54 -20.07 53.10
N ARG A 47 46.60 -20.03 53.92
CA ARG A 47 47.59 -18.97 54.08
C ARG A 47 48.93 -19.36 53.45
N ARG A 48 49.51 -18.42 52.68
CA ARG A 48 50.94 -18.10 52.41
C ARG A 48 51.91 -19.20 51.94
N THR A 49 52.68 -18.87 50.89
CA THR A 49 54.12 -18.51 51.07
C THR A 49 54.75 -17.77 49.88
N SER A 50 55.55 -16.76 50.25
CA SER A 50 56.79 -16.23 49.65
C SER A 50 56.81 -15.51 48.29
N ALA A 51 57.48 -14.36 48.35
CA ALA A 51 57.70 -13.37 47.32
C ALA A 51 58.83 -13.74 46.34
N ALA A 52 58.68 -13.31 45.09
CA ALA A 52 59.81 -13.00 44.22
C ALA A 52 59.54 -11.69 43.48
N ARG A 53 60.34 -10.69 43.82
CA ARG A 53 60.38 -9.34 43.24
C ARG A 53 61.01 -9.44 41.85
N GLY A 54 60.18 -9.63 40.83
CA GLY A 54 60.55 -9.61 39.42
C GLY A 54 60.09 -8.34 38.73
N LYS A 55 61.04 -7.62 38.11
CA LYS A 55 60.94 -6.34 37.39
C LYS A 55 59.58 -6.04 36.73
N ARG A 56 58.99 -4.88 37.07
CA ARG A 56 57.97 -4.16 36.29
C ARG A 56 58.54 -3.87 34.89
N TYR A 57 58.25 -4.73 33.93
CA TYR A 57 58.25 -4.33 32.52
C TYR A 57 56.86 -3.80 32.16
N SER A 58 56.86 -2.63 31.53
CA SER A 58 55.72 -1.84 31.08
C SER A 58 54.82 -2.60 30.09
N ASN A 59 53.82 -3.33 30.59
CA ASN A 59 52.80 -4.00 29.77
C ASN A 59 51.54 -3.15 29.51
N THR A 60 51.54 -1.87 29.85
CA THR A 60 50.39 -0.98 29.69
C THR A 60 50.05 -0.71 28.22
N SER A 61 51.04 -0.71 27.32
CA SER A 61 50.82 -0.53 25.88
C SER A 61 50.26 -1.78 25.20
N VAL A 62 50.72 -2.98 25.59
CA VAL A 62 50.26 -4.27 25.05
C VAL A 62 48.83 -4.60 25.53
N SER A 63 48.49 -4.24 26.77
CA SER A 63 47.14 -4.35 27.33
C SER A 63 46.14 -3.42 26.65
N LYS A 64 46.48 -2.13 26.47
CA LYS A 64 45.64 -1.17 25.71
C LYS A 64 45.47 -1.59 24.24
N ARG A 65 46.52 -2.11 23.58
CA ARG A 65 46.43 -2.59 22.19
C ARG A 65 45.54 -3.84 22.08
N LYS A 66 45.59 -4.76 23.05
CA LYS A 66 44.68 -5.91 23.13
C LYS A 66 43.24 -5.47 23.41
N SER A 67 42.99 -4.56 24.36
CA SER A 67 41.62 -4.11 24.67
C SER A 67 41.00 -3.34 23.50
N ILE A 68 41.75 -2.46 22.82
CA ILE A 68 41.29 -1.73 21.62
C ILE A 68 41.01 -2.70 20.46
N LYS A 69 41.83 -3.74 20.28
CA LYS A 69 41.62 -4.76 19.24
C LYS A 69 40.40 -5.64 19.56
N THR A 70 40.16 -6.00 20.83
CA THR A 70 38.95 -6.71 21.26
C THR A 70 37.69 -5.85 21.12
N TRP A 71 37.78 -4.54 21.38
CA TRP A 71 36.72 -3.55 21.24
C TRP A 71 36.24 -3.41 19.78
N ARG A 72 37.18 -3.15 18.85
CA ARG A 72 36.89 -3.01 17.41
C ARG A 72 36.43 -4.32 16.75
N VAL A 73 36.98 -5.46 17.14
CA VAL A 73 36.76 -6.74 16.44
C VAL A 73 35.58 -7.54 17.01
N THR A 74 35.14 -7.28 18.25
CA THR A 74 34.19 -8.18 18.94
C THR A 74 33.08 -7.51 19.73
N VAL A 75 33.17 -6.21 20.03
CA VAL A 75 32.15 -5.50 20.82
C VAL A 75 31.32 -4.57 19.92
N LEU A 76 31.99 -3.76 19.12
CA LEU A 76 31.34 -2.83 18.19
C LEU A 76 30.36 -3.52 17.21
N PRO A 77 30.72 -4.65 16.55
CA PRO A 77 29.77 -5.32 15.65
C PRO A 77 28.54 -5.90 16.39
N GLY A 78 28.71 -6.39 17.62
CA GLY A 78 27.61 -6.94 18.41
C GLY A 78 26.64 -5.86 18.89
N LEU A 79 27.16 -4.68 19.25
CA LEU A 79 26.36 -3.52 19.64
C LEU A 79 25.63 -2.90 18.45
N ILE A 80 26.28 -2.79 17.29
CA ILE A 80 25.62 -2.34 16.05
C ILE A 80 24.47 -3.29 15.71
N MET A 81 24.69 -4.60 15.75
CA MET A 81 23.62 -5.55 15.47
C MET A 81 22.48 -5.48 16.48
N PHE A 82 22.79 -5.30 17.77
CA PHE A 82 21.78 -5.09 18.81
C PHE A 82 20.92 -3.85 18.51
N LEU A 83 21.56 -2.71 18.22
CA LEU A 83 20.87 -1.46 17.89
C LEU A 83 20.03 -1.60 16.61
N CYS A 84 20.52 -2.31 15.59
CA CYS A 84 19.75 -2.60 14.38
C CYS A 84 18.51 -3.45 14.69
N THR A 85 18.62 -4.42 15.59
CA THR A 85 17.49 -5.30 15.98
C THR A 85 16.43 -4.53 16.76
N LEU A 86 16.90 -3.75 17.73
CA LEU A 86 16.08 -2.87 18.53
C LEU A 86 15.36 -1.86 17.63
N GLY A 87 16.11 -1.25 16.70
CA GLY A 87 15.58 -0.39 15.65
C GLY A 87 14.51 -1.07 14.82
N LEU A 88 14.71 -2.31 14.36
CA LEU A 88 13.71 -3.05 13.57
C LEU A 88 12.42 -3.34 14.35
N ILE A 89 12.51 -3.68 15.64
CA ILE A 89 11.33 -3.97 16.47
C ILE A 89 10.54 -2.69 16.74
N PHE A 90 11.21 -1.61 17.17
CA PHE A 90 10.55 -0.31 17.39
C PHE A 90 10.00 0.26 16.09
N LEU A 91 10.75 0.14 15.00
CA LEU A 91 10.29 0.53 13.66
C LEU A 91 9.04 -0.27 13.27
N SER A 92 8.99 -1.58 13.52
CA SER A 92 7.79 -2.38 13.22
C SER A 92 6.55 -1.92 13.97
N ILE A 93 6.68 -1.53 15.24
CA ILE A 93 5.55 -1.03 16.05
C ILE A 93 5.15 0.39 15.60
N PHE A 94 6.12 1.22 15.25
CA PHE A 94 5.87 2.56 14.72
C PHE A 94 5.20 2.52 13.34
N LEU A 95 5.69 1.68 12.43
CA LEU A 95 5.11 1.45 11.10
C LEU A 95 3.67 0.97 11.20
N LEU A 96 3.39 0.10 12.17
CA LEU A 96 2.04 -0.33 12.48
C LEU A 96 1.13 0.84 12.84
N PHE A 97 1.53 1.67 13.80
CA PHE A 97 0.73 2.83 14.22
C PHE A 97 0.46 3.77 13.03
N LEU A 98 1.49 4.03 12.21
CA LEU A 98 1.34 4.84 11.00
C LEU A 98 0.39 4.22 9.98
N LEU A 99 0.46 2.91 9.73
CA LEU A 99 -0.43 2.28 8.76
C LEU A 99 -1.89 2.27 9.25
N ILE A 100 -2.11 2.03 10.55
CA ILE A 100 -3.46 2.14 11.13
C ILE A 100 -3.98 3.57 11.00
N SER A 101 -3.18 4.59 11.31
CA SER A 101 -3.60 5.99 11.20
C SER A 101 -3.84 6.43 9.75
N GLN A 102 -3.21 5.77 8.79
CA GLN A 102 -3.44 5.98 7.34
C GLN A 102 -4.67 5.23 6.79
N GLY A 103 -5.46 4.57 7.65
CA GLY A 103 -6.74 3.99 7.27
C GLY A 103 -6.65 2.63 6.57
N MET A 104 -5.66 1.79 6.88
CA MET A 104 -5.47 0.48 6.21
C MET A 104 -6.60 -0.56 6.38
N PHE A 105 -7.63 -0.25 7.17
CA PHE A 105 -8.84 -1.07 7.31
C PHE A 105 -10.08 -0.46 6.63
N LYS A 106 -10.03 0.86 6.40
CA LYS A 106 -11.06 1.61 5.70
C LYS A 106 -10.46 2.94 5.24
N ARG A 107 -10.31 3.09 3.93
CA ARG A 107 -9.79 4.29 3.28
C ARG A 107 -10.52 4.50 1.97
N GLN A 108 -10.83 5.75 1.65
CA GLN A 108 -11.43 6.17 0.39
C GLN A 108 -10.83 7.51 -0.02
N VAL A 109 -10.31 7.57 -1.25
CA VAL A 109 -9.60 8.73 -1.79
C VAL A 109 -9.98 8.89 -3.26
N VAL A 110 -10.21 10.14 -3.67
CA VAL A 110 -10.42 10.46 -5.08
C VAL A 110 -9.10 10.36 -5.85
N THR A 111 -9.09 9.55 -6.90
CA THR A 111 -7.96 9.44 -7.81
C THR A 111 -8.03 10.54 -8.85
N VAL A 112 -6.95 11.32 -8.96
CA VAL A 112 -6.80 12.32 -10.03
C VAL A 112 -6.74 11.60 -11.37
N ASN A 113 -7.42 12.15 -12.38
CA ASN A 113 -7.52 11.51 -13.69
C ASN A 113 -7.51 12.52 -14.84
N ALA A 114 -6.54 13.44 -14.83
CA ALA A 114 -6.41 14.47 -15.86
C ALA A 114 -6.20 13.87 -17.26
N GLN A 115 -6.59 14.61 -18.31
CA GLN A 115 -6.52 14.19 -19.71
C GLN A 115 -5.07 14.13 -20.26
N LEU A 116 -4.26 13.21 -19.73
CA LEU A 116 -2.86 12.99 -20.13
C LEU A 116 -2.66 11.55 -20.60
N ALA A 117 -1.95 11.37 -21.71
CA ALA A 117 -1.66 10.06 -22.28
C ALA A 117 -0.67 9.26 -21.41
N ASP A 118 0.46 9.87 -21.06
CA ASP A 118 1.57 9.15 -20.42
C ASP A 118 1.33 8.85 -18.93
N THR A 119 0.56 9.70 -18.24
CA THR A 119 0.36 9.59 -16.79
C THR A 119 -0.95 8.89 -16.43
N TYR A 120 -2.02 9.17 -17.18
CA TYR A 120 -3.39 8.74 -16.88
C TYR A 120 -4.01 7.94 -18.03
N PHE A 121 -3.22 7.50 -19.02
CA PHE A 121 -3.62 6.54 -20.05
C PHE A 121 -4.84 6.96 -20.89
N TRP A 122 -5.06 8.27 -21.04
CA TRP A 122 -6.08 8.78 -21.95
C TRP A 122 -5.66 8.55 -23.41
N ALA A 123 -6.57 8.02 -24.22
CA ALA A 123 -6.36 7.88 -25.65
C ALA A 123 -7.65 8.13 -26.46
N PRO A 124 -7.54 8.64 -27.70
CA PRO A 124 -8.67 8.74 -28.61
C PRO A 124 -9.12 7.36 -29.09
N TYR A 125 -10.44 7.17 -29.24
CA TYR A 125 -11.02 5.93 -29.76
C TYR A 125 -11.89 6.15 -30.99
N GLY A 126 -12.83 7.10 -30.94
CA GLY A 126 -13.73 7.43 -32.05
C GLY A 126 -14.19 8.88 -32.05
N GLN A 127 -14.41 9.47 -33.22
CA GLN A 127 -14.83 10.88 -33.40
C GLN A 127 -15.83 10.99 -34.56
N SER A 128 -17.00 10.38 -34.39
CA SER A 128 -17.94 10.18 -35.51
C SER A 128 -19.41 10.28 -35.08
N CYS A 129 -19.73 9.88 -33.86
CA CYS A 129 -21.09 9.82 -33.34
C CYS A 129 -21.77 11.19 -33.30
N ILE A 130 -22.97 11.27 -33.87
CA ILE A 130 -23.83 12.46 -33.83
C ILE A 130 -25.03 12.16 -32.94
N LEU A 131 -25.21 12.97 -31.90
CA LEU A 131 -26.33 12.85 -30.96
C LEU A 131 -27.44 13.86 -31.29
N LYS A 132 -28.68 13.37 -31.36
CA LYS A 132 -29.90 14.15 -31.55
C LYS A 132 -30.90 13.83 -30.44
N SER A 133 -32.07 14.49 -30.45
CA SER A 133 -33.10 14.31 -29.43
C SER A 133 -33.67 12.89 -29.31
N ASP A 134 -33.52 12.06 -30.35
CA ASP A 134 -33.93 10.66 -30.40
C ASP A 134 -32.80 9.68 -30.03
N GLY A 135 -31.56 10.15 -29.86
CA GLY A 135 -30.39 9.36 -29.55
C GLY A 135 -29.29 9.48 -30.61
N PHE A 136 -28.45 8.45 -30.74
CA PHE A 136 -27.40 8.43 -31.76
C PHE A 136 -28.03 8.35 -33.16
N THR A 137 -27.58 9.22 -34.06
CA THR A 137 -28.03 9.22 -35.45
C THR A 137 -27.58 7.91 -36.12
N PRO A 138 -28.47 7.18 -36.80
CA PRO A 138 -28.11 5.93 -37.48
C PRO A 138 -26.93 6.10 -38.44
N ASN A 139 -25.95 5.19 -38.38
CA ASN A 139 -24.71 5.20 -39.17
C ASN A 139 -23.83 6.45 -39.00
N SER A 140 -24.01 7.26 -37.95
CA SER A 140 -23.07 8.35 -37.63
C SER A 140 -21.83 7.84 -36.90
N CYS A 141 -22.01 6.92 -35.96
CA CYS A 141 -20.94 6.30 -35.20
C CYS A 141 -20.11 5.32 -36.05
N ASP A 142 -18.81 5.26 -35.79
CA ASP A 142 -17.89 4.30 -36.38
C ASP A 142 -18.11 2.87 -35.85
N ALA A 143 -17.63 1.90 -36.63
CA ALA A 143 -17.80 0.48 -36.32
C ALA A 143 -17.15 0.09 -34.99
N ASP A 144 -16.00 0.69 -34.68
CA ASP A 144 -15.26 0.37 -33.45
C ASP A 144 -16.03 0.87 -32.22
N THR A 145 -16.60 2.08 -32.27
CA THR A 145 -17.43 2.66 -31.21
C THR A 145 -18.75 1.91 -31.01
N THR A 146 -19.40 1.49 -32.09
CA THR A 146 -20.66 0.74 -32.00
C THR A 146 -20.44 -0.69 -31.49
N SER A 147 -19.25 -1.27 -31.70
CA SER A 147 -18.93 -2.64 -31.26
C SER A 147 -18.57 -2.78 -29.78
N ILE A 148 -18.40 -1.66 -29.07
CA ILE A 148 -17.99 -1.59 -27.65
C ILE A 148 -18.91 -2.42 -26.73
N ILE A 149 -20.22 -2.32 -26.98
CA ILE A 149 -21.29 -3.01 -26.27
C ILE A 149 -22.32 -3.50 -27.28
N PRO A 150 -23.20 -4.47 -26.93
CA PRO A 150 -24.25 -4.93 -27.84
C PRO A 150 -25.18 -3.79 -28.32
N ASP A 151 -25.76 -3.96 -29.50
CA ASP A 151 -26.56 -2.92 -30.18
C ASP A 151 -27.73 -2.37 -29.36
N LYS A 152 -28.41 -3.23 -28.60
CA LYS A 152 -29.55 -2.85 -27.76
C LYS A 152 -29.14 -1.86 -26.66
N PRO A 153 -28.23 -2.19 -25.74
CA PRO A 153 -27.77 -1.25 -24.73
C PRO A 153 -27.08 -0.03 -25.35
N PHE A 154 -26.38 -0.18 -26.49
CA PHE A 154 -25.80 0.96 -27.22
C PHE A 154 -26.85 2.00 -27.64
N THR A 155 -27.95 1.53 -28.22
CA THR A 155 -29.08 2.40 -28.63
C THR A 155 -29.68 3.11 -27.41
N VAL A 156 -29.82 2.39 -26.29
CA VAL A 156 -30.36 2.92 -25.04
C VAL A 156 -29.42 3.98 -24.45
N VAL A 157 -28.10 3.74 -24.43
CA VAL A 157 -27.10 4.74 -24.04
C VAL A 157 -27.32 6.02 -24.82
N GLY A 158 -27.39 5.96 -26.16
CA GLY A 158 -27.65 7.14 -26.98
C GLY A 158 -28.95 7.87 -26.59
N SER A 159 -30.03 7.13 -26.35
CA SER A 159 -31.30 7.73 -25.93
C SER A 159 -31.24 8.38 -24.54
N GLU A 160 -30.48 7.81 -23.60
CA GLU A 160 -30.32 8.37 -22.25
C GLU A 160 -29.40 9.60 -22.25
N LEU A 161 -28.33 9.58 -23.05
CA LEU A 161 -27.51 10.76 -23.29
C LEU A 161 -28.34 11.92 -23.84
N ALA A 162 -29.18 11.66 -24.85
CA ALA A 162 -30.05 12.67 -25.45
C ALA A 162 -31.06 13.26 -24.45
N LYS A 163 -31.65 12.41 -23.58
CA LYS A 163 -32.58 12.87 -22.53
C LYS A 163 -31.86 13.74 -21.50
N GLN A 164 -30.68 13.34 -21.06
CA GLN A 164 -29.96 14.02 -19.99
C GLN A 164 -29.31 15.33 -20.47
N TRP A 165 -28.90 15.39 -21.74
CA TRP A 165 -28.41 16.60 -22.39
C TRP A 165 -29.47 17.33 -23.23
N ALA A 166 -30.76 17.17 -22.91
CA ALA A 166 -31.83 17.82 -23.67
C ALA A 166 -31.72 19.35 -23.70
N ALA A 167 -31.25 19.97 -22.61
CA ALA A 167 -30.98 21.40 -22.54
C ALA A 167 -29.83 21.80 -23.48
N GLU A 168 -28.73 21.04 -23.46
CA GLU A 168 -27.57 21.23 -24.35
C GLU A 168 -27.98 21.10 -25.81
N LEU A 169 -28.73 20.05 -26.16
CA LEU A 169 -29.26 19.83 -27.51
C LEU A 169 -30.10 21.00 -27.98
N THR A 170 -30.96 21.54 -27.10
CA THR A 170 -31.83 22.68 -27.44
C THR A 170 -31.01 23.92 -27.72
N GLN A 171 -30.01 24.22 -26.88
CA GLN A 171 -29.11 25.33 -27.09
C GLN A 171 -28.26 25.15 -28.34
N ALA A 172 -27.89 23.90 -28.65
CA ALA A 172 -27.00 23.58 -29.74
C ALA A 172 -27.65 23.54 -31.14
N GLY A 173 -28.92 23.94 -31.27
CA GLY A 173 -29.65 23.83 -32.53
C GLY A 173 -30.07 22.39 -32.89
N GLY A 174 -30.09 21.50 -31.90
CA GLY A 174 -30.65 20.14 -32.00
C GLY A 174 -29.65 19.04 -32.34
N THR A 175 -28.35 19.33 -32.39
CA THR A 175 -27.31 18.35 -32.71
C THR A 175 -26.08 18.55 -31.80
N LEU A 176 -25.51 17.46 -31.30
CA LEU A 176 -24.24 17.45 -30.57
C LEU A 176 -23.25 16.46 -31.23
N TYR A 177 -21.96 16.79 -31.24
CA TYR A 177 -20.89 15.92 -31.75
C TYR A 177 -20.20 15.18 -30.60
N VAL A 178 -20.10 13.86 -30.71
CA VAL A 178 -19.62 12.98 -29.64
C VAL A 178 -18.29 12.34 -30.02
N THR A 179 -17.30 12.55 -29.17
CA THR A 179 -16.02 11.85 -29.19
C THR A 179 -16.02 10.74 -28.16
N THR A 180 -15.63 9.55 -28.56
CA THR A 180 -15.33 8.43 -27.66
C THR A 180 -13.83 8.41 -27.36
N CYS A 181 -13.51 8.41 -26.07
CA CYS A 181 -12.16 8.29 -25.52
C CYS A 181 -12.05 6.99 -24.72
N ILE A 182 -10.83 6.51 -24.52
CA ILE A 182 -10.54 5.42 -23.60
C ILE A 182 -9.54 5.88 -22.54
N ILE A 183 -9.62 5.29 -21.35
CA ILE A 183 -8.66 5.46 -20.25
C ILE A 183 -8.19 4.09 -19.82
N GLY A 184 -6.95 3.76 -20.18
CA GLY A 184 -6.48 2.38 -20.09
C GLY A 184 -7.45 1.46 -20.84
N ASP A 185 -8.15 0.60 -20.10
CA ASP A 185 -9.10 -0.37 -20.64
C ASP A 185 -10.59 0.03 -20.47
N MET A 186 -10.87 1.27 -20.03
CA MET A 186 -12.22 1.81 -19.78
C MET A 186 -12.66 2.80 -20.87
N ILE A 187 -13.97 2.99 -21.04
CA ILE A 187 -14.56 3.77 -22.14
C ILE A 187 -15.23 5.05 -21.64
N ARG A 188 -15.07 6.14 -22.38
CA ARG A 188 -15.63 7.45 -22.07
C ARG A 188 -16.17 8.15 -23.30
N SER A 189 -17.16 9.01 -23.11
CA SER A 189 -17.72 9.81 -24.19
C SER A 189 -17.73 11.28 -23.80
N MET A 190 -17.05 12.12 -24.59
CA MET A 190 -17.04 13.58 -24.49
C MET A 190 -17.97 14.17 -25.56
N ILE A 191 -18.76 15.18 -25.20
CA ILE A 191 -19.70 15.80 -26.14
C ILE A 191 -19.43 17.29 -26.33
N SER A 192 -19.37 17.72 -27.58
CA SER A 192 -19.29 19.11 -28.01
C SER A 192 -20.65 19.62 -28.52
N PRO A 193 -20.99 20.90 -28.27
CA PRO A 193 -22.21 21.52 -28.78
C PRO A 193 -22.06 22.11 -30.18
N ASN A 194 -23.02 21.86 -31.07
CA ASN A 194 -23.21 22.70 -32.28
C ASN A 194 -23.81 24.04 -31.87
N GLU A 195 -23.71 25.07 -32.69
CA GLU A 195 -24.57 26.25 -32.56
C GLU A 195 -24.73 26.90 -33.94
N GLU A 196 -25.97 27.03 -34.43
CA GLU A 196 -26.26 27.86 -35.61
C GLU A 196 -26.64 29.28 -35.16
N GLY A 197 -25.71 30.24 -35.26
CA GLY A 197 -25.98 31.66 -35.00
C GLY A 197 -24.73 32.54 -34.90
N ILE A 198 -24.80 33.77 -35.43
CA ILE A 198 -23.67 34.70 -35.65
C ILE A 198 -22.87 34.95 -34.35
N GLY A 199 -21.70 34.33 -34.22
CA GLY A 199 -20.69 34.81 -33.25
C GLY A 199 -19.74 33.83 -32.57
N ARG A 200 -19.86 32.49 -32.73
CA ARG A 200 -18.82 31.43 -32.57
C ARG A 200 -19.52 30.06 -32.42
N SER A 201 -19.73 29.38 -33.55
CA SER A 201 -20.17 27.97 -33.65
C SER A 201 -19.02 27.04 -33.25
N TYR A 202 -19.36 25.88 -32.68
CA TYR A 202 -18.43 24.79 -32.46
C TYR A 202 -18.94 23.51 -33.13
N ASP A 203 -18.93 23.49 -34.47
CA ASP A 203 -19.24 22.30 -35.28
C ASP A 203 -18.09 21.27 -35.28
N TYR A 204 -17.56 20.90 -34.12
CA TYR A 204 -16.37 20.05 -34.00
C TYR A 204 -16.52 18.95 -32.95
N PHE A 205 -15.80 17.85 -33.16
CA PHE A 205 -15.64 16.76 -32.20
C PHE A 205 -14.56 17.14 -31.18
N PRO A 206 -14.84 17.10 -29.86
CA PRO A 206 -13.85 17.49 -28.85
C PRO A 206 -12.68 16.50 -28.84
N GLU A 207 -11.49 16.95 -28.47
CA GLU A 207 -10.30 16.09 -28.41
C GLU A 207 -10.23 15.35 -27.07
N CYS A 208 -9.81 14.08 -27.07
CA CYS A 208 -9.58 13.34 -25.82
C CYS A 208 -8.35 13.86 -25.05
N LEU A 209 -7.39 14.44 -25.77
CA LEU A 209 -6.11 14.95 -25.27
C LEU A 209 -5.92 16.39 -25.76
N PRO A 210 -6.71 17.35 -25.23
CA PRO A 210 -6.65 18.72 -25.70
C PRO A 210 -5.30 19.37 -25.36
N THR A 211 -4.72 20.11 -26.31
CA THR A 211 -3.47 20.85 -26.07
C THR A 211 -3.70 22.23 -25.44
N GLU A 212 -4.93 22.75 -25.54
CA GLU A 212 -5.41 24.03 -25.01
C GLU A 212 -6.81 23.83 -24.39
N PRO A 213 -7.32 24.74 -23.55
CA PRO A 213 -8.67 24.60 -22.99
C PRO A 213 -9.75 24.53 -24.08
N GLN A 214 -10.59 23.49 -24.04
CA GLN A 214 -11.68 23.28 -24.99
C GLN A 214 -13.04 23.30 -24.30
N ASP A 215 -14.03 23.92 -24.96
CA ASP A 215 -15.39 24.02 -24.46
C ASP A 215 -16.20 22.76 -24.83
N VAL A 216 -16.85 22.13 -23.84
CA VAL A 216 -17.72 20.96 -23.99
C VAL A 216 -19.12 21.25 -23.44
N ALA A 217 -20.14 20.60 -24.01
CA ALA A 217 -21.52 20.68 -23.51
C ALA A 217 -21.73 19.79 -22.28
N GLY A 218 -20.95 18.71 -22.21
CA GLY A 218 -21.01 17.77 -21.11
C GLY A 218 -20.02 16.64 -21.31
N MET A 219 -19.94 15.79 -20.29
CA MET A 219 -19.10 14.60 -20.32
C MET A 219 -19.81 13.40 -19.72
N ALA A 220 -19.66 12.24 -20.34
CA ALA A 220 -20.21 10.98 -19.86
C ALA A 220 -19.12 9.92 -19.71
N MET A 221 -19.28 9.11 -18.65
CA MET A 221 -18.48 7.93 -18.39
C MET A 221 -19.38 6.71 -18.52
N LEU A 222 -18.97 5.73 -19.34
CA LEU A 222 -19.68 4.47 -19.50
C LEU A 222 -18.82 3.36 -18.91
N GLU A 223 -19.36 2.69 -17.91
CA GLU A 223 -18.71 1.64 -17.14
C GLU A 223 -19.63 0.42 -17.04
N THR A 224 -19.20 -0.57 -16.28
CA THR A 224 -20.01 -1.74 -15.94
C THR A 224 -20.05 -1.89 -14.43
N THR A 225 -21.09 -2.51 -13.91
CA THR A 225 -21.21 -2.75 -12.47
C THR A 225 -22.00 -4.01 -12.20
N ILE A 226 -22.05 -4.42 -10.94
CA ILE A 226 -22.89 -5.52 -10.48
C ILE A 226 -23.74 -5.04 -9.31
N ARG A 227 -24.97 -5.55 -9.23
CA ARG A 227 -25.91 -5.28 -8.13
C ARG A 227 -26.49 -6.61 -7.67
N ASP A 228 -26.87 -6.70 -6.41
CA ASP A 228 -27.46 -7.94 -5.85
C ASP A 228 -28.73 -8.38 -6.61
N THR A 229 -29.47 -7.43 -7.18
CA THR A 229 -30.67 -7.68 -7.99
C THR A 229 -30.39 -8.04 -9.45
N HIS A 230 -29.15 -7.82 -9.91
CA HIS A 230 -28.74 -7.97 -11.31
C HIS A 230 -27.39 -8.67 -11.38
N VAL A 231 -27.43 -10.00 -11.19
CA VAL A 231 -26.26 -10.87 -11.20
C VAL A 231 -25.58 -10.94 -12.57
N ASP A 232 -26.30 -10.60 -13.64
CA ASP A 232 -25.79 -10.64 -15.01
C ASP A 232 -24.90 -9.43 -15.39
N GLY A 233 -24.67 -8.52 -14.43
CA GLY A 233 -23.97 -7.27 -14.67
C GLY A 233 -24.84 -6.22 -15.37
N LEU A 234 -24.44 -4.97 -15.22
CA LEU A 234 -25.14 -3.80 -15.74
C LEU A 234 -24.13 -2.87 -16.40
N TYR A 235 -24.54 -2.16 -17.45
CA TYR A 235 -23.83 -0.97 -17.89
C TYR A 235 -24.19 0.19 -16.97
N PHE A 236 -23.20 1.02 -16.67
CA PHE A 236 -23.31 2.09 -15.72
C PHE A 236 -22.88 3.40 -16.37
N LEU A 237 -23.83 4.30 -16.57
CA LEU A 237 -23.63 5.58 -17.22
C LEU A 237 -23.66 6.70 -16.18
N THR A 238 -22.55 7.43 -16.06
CA THR A 238 -22.44 8.64 -15.23
C THR A 238 -22.25 9.85 -16.13
N LEU A 239 -23.00 10.92 -15.89
CA LEU A 239 -23.06 12.07 -16.79
C LEU A 239 -23.03 13.41 -16.06
N TYR A 240 -22.26 14.33 -16.64
CA TYR A 240 -22.21 15.75 -16.35
C TYR A 240 -22.81 16.56 -17.50
N ALA A 241 -23.69 17.52 -17.17
CA ALA A 241 -24.31 18.46 -18.08
C ALA A 241 -24.04 19.88 -17.59
N ASP A 242 -23.55 20.75 -18.47
CA ASP A 242 -23.09 22.09 -18.13
C ASP A 242 -24.25 23.07 -17.84
N LEU A 243 -25.38 22.90 -18.54
CA LEU A 243 -26.61 23.68 -18.39
C LEU A 243 -27.54 23.15 -17.29
N ASP A 244 -27.22 22.04 -16.62
CA ASP A 244 -28.02 21.57 -15.48
C ASP A 244 -27.68 22.41 -14.23
N PRO A 245 -28.56 23.31 -13.76
CA PRO A 245 -28.27 24.20 -12.64
C PRO A 245 -28.17 23.45 -11.30
N SER A 246 -28.56 22.17 -11.24
CA SER A 246 -28.42 21.36 -10.03
C SER A 246 -27.00 20.80 -9.85
N MET A 247 -26.19 20.76 -10.91
CA MET A 247 -24.81 20.26 -10.87
C MET A 247 -23.86 21.36 -10.40
N THR A 248 -23.53 21.34 -9.11
CA THR A 248 -22.70 22.38 -8.46
C THR A 248 -21.41 21.80 -7.89
N VAL A 249 -20.37 22.62 -7.85
CA VAL A 249 -19.09 22.25 -7.23
C VAL A 249 -19.24 22.19 -5.71
N TYR A 250 -18.67 21.16 -5.10
CA TYR A 250 -18.49 21.06 -3.65
C TYR A 250 -17.09 20.52 -3.31
N SER A 251 -16.59 20.88 -2.12
CA SER A 251 -15.31 20.39 -1.63
C SER A 251 -15.49 19.05 -0.92
N TYR A 252 -14.85 18.01 -1.46
CA TYR A 252 -14.82 16.66 -0.90
C TYR A 252 -13.57 16.46 -0.05
N VAL A 253 -13.74 15.92 1.15
CA VAL A 253 -12.63 15.61 2.06
C VAL A 253 -12.33 14.12 1.99
N ASN A 254 -11.14 13.78 1.48
CA ASN A 254 -10.64 12.41 1.43
C ASN A 254 -10.35 11.88 2.83
N SER A 255 -10.34 10.55 2.96
CA SER A 255 -10.00 9.89 4.23
C SER A 255 -8.58 10.15 4.73
N ASP A 256 -7.67 10.63 3.87
CA ASP A 256 -6.31 11.03 4.25
C ASP A 256 -6.17 12.52 4.59
N GLY A 257 -7.29 13.24 4.68
CA GLY A 257 -7.36 14.65 5.05
C GLY A 257 -7.11 15.62 3.89
N THR A 258 -6.77 15.13 2.69
CA THR A 258 -6.69 15.97 1.50
C THR A 258 -8.08 16.38 1.01
N THR A 259 -8.18 17.50 0.31
CA THR A 259 -9.43 18.01 -0.25
C THR A 259 -9.37 18.12 -1.76
N GLN A 260 -10.45 17.75 -2.43
CA GLN A 260 -10.61 17.87 -3.89
C GLN A 260 -12.01 18.39 -4.21
N ASN A 261 -12.14 19.15 -5.29
CA ASN A 261 -13.44 19.67 -5.73
C ASN A 261 -14.13 18.65 -6.64
N LEU A 262 -15.37 18.31 -6.31
CA LEU A 262 -16.21 17.39 -7.08
C LEU A 262 -17.50 18.09 -7.51
N ILE A 263 -18.14 17.56 -8.55
CA ILE A 263 -19.47 17.99 -8.98
C ILE A 263 -20.54 17.16 -8.26
N ASP A 264 -21.48 17.84 -7.61
CA ASP A 264 -22.65 17.23 -6.96
C ASP A 264 -23.79 17.00 -7.96
N ASN A 265 -24.78 16.17 -7.57
CA ASN A 265 -26.00 15.90 -8.33
C ASN A 265 -25.79 15.37 -9.76
N ILE A 266 -24.62 14.77 -10.04
CA ILE A 266 -24.36 14.07 -11.30
C ILE A 266 -25.40 12.98 -11.56
N LYS A 267 -25.81 12.83 -12.82
CA LYS A 267 -26.81 11.83 -13.20
C LYS A 267 -26.14 10.48 -13.37
N ARG A 268 -26.78 9.44 -12.85
CA ARG A 268 -26.27 8.07 -12.80
C ARG A 268 -27.36 7.10 -13.20
N THR A 269 -27.08 6.29 -14.20
CA THR A 269 -28.08 5.44 -14.87
C THR A 269 -27.52 4.04 -15.07
N LEU A 270 -28.30 3.03 -14.71
CA LEU A 270 -28.00 1.62 -14.97
C LEU A 270 -28.77 1.17 -16.19
N ILE A 271 -28.10 0.43 -17.06
CA ILE A 271 -28.66 -0.11 -18.28
C ILE A 271 -28.39 -1.62 -18.30
N THR A 272 -29.44 -2.41 -18.33
CA THR A 272 -29.34 -3.87 -18.46
C THR A 272 -28.89 -4.28 -19.86
N VAL A 273 -28.39 -5.50 -20.03
CA VAL A 273 -28.03 -6.05 -21.35
C VAL A 273 -29.23 -6.09 -22.31
N ASP A 274 -30.45 -6.20 -21.77
CA ASP A 274 -31.70 -6.17 -22.54
C ASP A 274 -32.21 -4.75 -22.86
N GLY A 275 -31.55 -3.71 -22.33
CA GLY A 275 -31.89 -2.30 -22.59
C GLY A 275 -32.92 -1.68 -21.63
N GLN A 276 -33.22 -2.32 -20.50
CA GLN A 276 -33.98 -1.68 -19.42
C GLN A 276 -33.11 -0.65 -18.69
N VAL A 277 -33.73 0.45 -18.27
CA VAL A 277 -33.07 1.61 -17.66
C VAL A 277 -33.54 1.78 -16.21
N GLU A 278 -32.59 1.98 -15.30
CA GLU A 278 -32.85 2.27 -13.89
C GLU A 278 -31.98 3.45 -13.44
N THR A 279 -32.47 4.27 -12.51
CA THR A 279 -31.65 5.33 -11.91
C THR A 279 -30.79 4.76 -10.78
N ASP A 280 -29.48 5.04 -10.79
CA ASP A 280 -28.61 4.65 -9.69
C ASP A 280 -28.47 5.76 -8.65
N LYS A 281 -28.59 5.40 -7.38
CA LYS A 281 -28.31 6.30 -6.25
C LYS A 281 -26.98 5.97 -5.57
N LEU A 282 -26.47 4.76 -5.77
CA LEU A 282 -25.27 4.29 -5.10
C LEU A 282 -24.02 4.89 -5.75
N GLY A 283 -23.96 4.87 -7.07
CA GLY A 283 -22.84 5.34 -7.86
C GLY A 283 -21.58 4.50 -7.74
N ARG A 284 -21.71 3.27 -7.22
CA ARG A 284 -20.60 2.38 -6.91
C ARG A 284 -20.37 1.34 -7.99
N ASP A 285 -19.11 1.10 -8.27
CA ASP A 285 -18.60 0.09 -9.18
C ASP A 285 -17.23 -0.42 -8.68
N TYR A 286 -16.51 -1.14 -9.56
CA TYR A 286 -15.25 -1.83 -9.25
C TYR A 286 -15.26 -2.62 -7.95
N ILE A 287 -16.35 -3.36 -7.69
CA ILE A 287 -16.47 -4.17 -6.49
C ILE A 287 -15.59 -5.42 -6.67
N ILE A 288 -14.37 -5.36 -6.14
CA ILE A 288 -13.36 -6.42 -6.26
C ILE A 288 -13.06 -6.93 -4.85
N THR A 289 -13.11 -8.25 -4.67
CA THR A 289 -12.76 -8.88 -3.40
C THR A 289 -11.37 -9.50 -3.43
N SER A 290 -10.69 -9.52 -2.28
CA SER A 290 -9.43 -10.22 -2.07
C SER A 290 -9.36 -10.82 -0.66
N ARG A 291 -8.62 -11.92 -0.50
CA ARG A 291 -8.60 -12.75 0.71
C ARG A 291 -7.18 -12.98 1.25
N PRO A 292 -6.42 -11.93 1.61
CA PRO A 292 -5.02 -12.05 2.04
C PRO A 292 -4.86 -12.82 3.37
N LEU A 293 -5.88 -12.81 4.24
CA LEU A 293 -5.90 -13.52 5.53
C LEU A 293 -7.03 -14.56 5.62
N GLY A 294 -7.62 -14.94 4.48
CA GLY A 294 -8.79 -15.83 4.39
C GLY A 294 -10.15 -15.11 4.46
N ASP A 295 -11.23 -15.87 4.34
CA ASP A 295 -12.61 -15.33 4.16
C ASP A 295 -13.11 -14.49 5.34
N ARG A 296 -12.63 -14.71 6.57
CA ARG A 296 -13.04 -13.93 7.75
C ARG A 296 -12.61 -12.46 7.66
N TYR A 297 -11.54 -12.17 6.94
CA TYR A 297 -10.95 -10.83 6.82
C TYR A 297 -10.97 -10.38 5.36
N LEU A 298 -12.15 -10.50 4.75
CA LEU A 298 -12.37 -10.15 3.36
C LEU A 298 -12.05 -8.68 3.11
N VAL A 299 -11.22 -8.42 2.11
CA VAL A 299 -10.96 -7.08 1.60
C VAL A 299 -11.91 -6.85 0.44
N THR A 300 -12.76 -5.82 0.53
CA THR A 300 -13.61 -5.39 -0.57
C THR A 300 -13.16 -4.01 -1.03
N GLY A 301 -12.53 -3.96 -2.20
CA GLY A 301 -12.27 -2.72 -2.94
C GLY A 301 -13.51 -2.30 -3.71
N PHE A 302 -13.73 -0.99 -3.82
CA PHE A 302 -14.80 -0.41 -4.62
C PHE A 302 -14.42 1.01 -5.04
N CYS A 303 -15.06 1.50 -6.09
CA CYS A 303 -14.96 2.90 -6.48
C CYS A 303 -16.36 3.50 -6.57
N ASP A 304 -16.48 4.79 -6.24
CA ASP A 304 -17.68 5.55 -6.53
C ASP A 304 -17.35 6.49 -7.71
N THR A 305 -18.08 6.37 -8.82
CA THR A 305 -17.85 7.17 -10.03
C THR A 305 -18.29 8.61 -9.80
N VAL A 306 -17.37 9.55 -9.99
CA VAL A 306 -17.56 10.98 -9.71
C VAL A 306 -17.05 11.83 -10.88
N VAL A 307 -17.33 13.13 -10.82
CA VAL A 307 -16.75 14.12 -11.74
C VAL A 307 -15.96 15.10 -10.89
N GLU A 308 -14.66 15.21 -11.18
CA GLU A 308 -13.72 16.11 -10.52
C GLU A 308 -13.66 17.44 -11.26
N GLU A 309 -13.59 18.50 -10.48
CA GLU A 309 -13.41 19.88 -10.93
C GLU A 309 -11.93 20.26 -10.75
N LEU A 310 -11.25 20.57 -11.86
CA LEU A 310 -9.79 20.65 -11.89
C LEU A 310 -9.21 22.04 -11.58
N SER A 311 -9.99 23.05 -11.19
CA SER A 311 -9.48 24.42 -11.03
C SER A 311 -8.29 24.53 -10.08
N GLU A 312 -8.27 23.73 -9.02
CA GLU A 312 -7.18 23.72 -8.03
C GLU A 312 -5.98 22.87 -8.46
N LEU A 313 -6.18 21.91 -9.36
CA LEU A 313 -5.17 20.91 -9.75
C LEU A 313 -4.49 21.23 -11.08
N LYS A 314 -5.15 21.93 -12.00
CA LYS A 314 -4.66 22.15 -13.38
C LYS A 314 -3.27 22.79 -13.43
N ASP A 315 -3.03 23.79 -12.58
CA ASP A 315 -1.75 24.51 -12.54
C ASP A 315 -0.66 23.65 -11.88
N GLY A 316 -1.01 22.91 -10.81
CA GLY A 316 -0.10 22.01 -10.11
C GLY A 316 0.33 20.79 -10.95
N LEU A 317 -0.55 20.35 -11.86
CA LEU A 317 -0.28 19.28 -12.82
C LEU A 317 0.40 19.79 -14.11
N GLY A 318 0.54 21.11 -14.29
CA GLY A 318 1.13 21.70 -15.48
C GLY A 318 0.33 21.44 -16.77
N LEU A 319 -1.00 21.34 -16.67
CA LEU A 319 -1.86 21.05 -17.81
C LEU A 319 -1.89 22.25 -18.77
N THR A 320 -1.63 21.99 -20.06
CA THR A 320 -1.76 23.02 -21.11
C THR A 320 -3.18 23.06 -21.69
N GLY A 321 -3.89 21.92 -21.70
CA GLY A 321 -5.27 21.83 -22.15
C GLY A 321 -6.13 20.92 -21.28
N TRP A 322 -7.43 21.20 -21.27
CA TRP A 322 -8.45 20.46 -20.52
C TRP A 322 -9.83 20.72 -21.12
N SER A 323 -10.79 19.85 -20.83
CA SER A 323 -12.19 20.06 -21.18
C SER A 323 -12.90 20.88 -20.09
N GLN A 324 -13.69 21.87 -20.49
CA GLN A 324 -14.47 22.70 -19.58
C GLN A 324 -15.88 22.94 -20.07
N GLY A 325 -16.84 23.07 -19.16
CA GLY A 325 -18.22 23.41 -19.50
C GLY A 325 -18.30 24.73 -20.29
N LYS A 326 -19.04 24.76 -21.40
CA LYS A 326 -19.12 25.93 -22.29
C LYS A 326 -19.64 27.19 -21.58
N HIS A 327 -20.65 27.05 -20.74
CA HIS A 327 -21.36 28.08 -20.00
C HIS A 327 -20.80 28.29 -18.60
N SER A 328 -20.58 27.21 -17.84
CA SER A 328 -20.07 27.31 -16.47
C SER A 328 -18.57 27.66 -16.43
N LYS A 329 -17.83 27.34 -17.50
CA LYS A 329 -16.35 27.40 -17.55
C LYS A 329 -15.65 26.58 -16.48
N LEU A 330 -16.35 25.57 -15.93
CA LEU A 330 -15.77 24.64 -14.97
C LEU A 330 -14.90 23.62 -15.71
N PRO A 331 -13.60 23.49 -15.39
CA PRO A 331 -12.75 22.44 -15.93
C PRO A 331 -13.15 21.10 -15.30
N VAL A 332 -13.70 20.20 -16.10
CA VAL A 332 -14.31 18.95 -15.60
C VAL A 332 -13.60 17.75 -16.17
N VAL A 333 -13.38 16.75 -15.31
CA VAL A 333 -12.89 15.44 -15.73
C VAL A 333 -13.59 14.33 -14.94
N PRO A 334 -13.88 13.17 -15.52
CA PRO A 334 -14.51 12.10 -14.79
C PRO A 334 -13.42 11.39 -13.96
N ALA A 335 -13.74 11.08 -12.71
CA ALA A 335 -12.81 10.57 -11.71
C ALA A 335 -13.49 9.47 -10.87
N TRP A 336 -12.72 8.87 -9.97
CA TRP A 336 -13.23 7.82 -9.09
C TRP A 336 -12.82 8.09 -7.65
N SER A 337 -13.78 7.94 -6.75
CA SER A 337 -13.52 7.86 -5.32
C SER A 337 -13.32 6.41 -4.93
N CYS A 338 -12.08 5.93 -5.07
CA CYS A 338 -11.73 4.53 -4.83
C CYS A 338 -11.33 4.28 -3.39
N GLY A 339 -11.76 3.14 -2.87
CA GLY A 339 -11.54 2.77 -1.49
C GLY A 339 -11.61 1.28 -1.24
N HIS A 340 -11.46 0.93 0.03
CA HIS A 340 -11.64 -0.44 0.49
C HIS A 340 -12.28 -0.46 1.89
N VAL A 341 -12.85 -1.61 2.22
CA VAL A 341 -13.28 -1.97 3.57
C VAL A 341 -12.80 -3.38 3.88
N VAL A 342 -12.36 -3.60 5.11
CA VAL A 342 -11.93 -4.90 5.64
C VAL A 342 -12.96 -5.42 6.63
N GLU A 343 -13.43 -6.66 6.43
CA GLU A 343 -14.30 -7.32 7.39
C GLU A 343 -13.55 -7.74 8.67
N ASN A 344 -14.23 -7.65 9.82
CA ASN A 344 -13.68 -8.00 11.13
C ASN A 344 -12.34 -7.31 11.45
N ALA A 345 -12.14 -6.09 10.96
CA ALA A 345 -10.94 -5.29 11.18
C ALA A 345 -10.55 -5.15 12.66
N ASP A 346 -11.55 -4.99 13.54
CA ASP A 346 -11.34 -4.84 14.99
C ASP A 346 -10.57 -6.01 15.60
N GLU A 347 -10.81 -7.24 15.15
CA GLU A 347 -10.09 -8.42 15.65
C GLU A 347 -8.61 -8.38 15.27
N VAL A 348 -8.31 -7.97 14.04
CA VAL A 348 -6.94 -7.85 13.54
C VAL A 348 -6.20 -6.75 14.30
N ILE A 349 -6.85 -5.60 14.51
CA ILE A 349 -6.30 -4.48 15.30
C ILE A 349 -5.99 -4.92 16.73
N VAL A 350 -6.92 -5.59 17.41
CA VAL A 350 -6.75 -6.06 18.79
C VAL A 350 -5.63 -7.10 18.88
N LEU A 351 -5.60 -8.07 17.96
CA LEU A 351 -4.55 -9.08 17.90
C LEU A 351 -3.17 -8.44 17.72
N GLN A 352 -3.08 -7.45 16.84
CA GLN A 352 -1.83 -6.76 16.53
C GLN A 352 -1.36 -5.87 17.68
N ALA A 353 -2.28 -5.16 18.34
CA ALA A 353 -2.00 -4.36 19.54
C ALA A 353 -1.50 -5.24 20.69
N MET A 354 -2.20 -6.34 21.01
CA MET A 354 -1.77 -7.28 22.04
C MET A 354 -0.39 -7.88 21.73
N SER A 355 -0.17 -8.29 20.48
CA SER A 355 1.12 -8.86 20.05
C SER A 355 2.25 -7.83 20.14
N SER A 356 1.99 -6.56 19.85
CA SER A 356 2.93 -5.45 20.03
C SER A 356 3.29 -5.25 21.50
N PHE A 357 2.30 -5.20 22.40
CA PHE A 357 2.55 -5.07 23.85
C PHE A 357 3.35 -6.25 24.41
N LEU A 358 2.98 -7.48 24.03
CA LEU A 358 3.70 -8.68 24.44
C LEU A 358 5.13 -8.69 23.89
N SER A 359 5.34 -8.22 22.66
CA SER A 359 6.68 -8.11 22.08
C SER A 359 7.55 -7.14 22.89
N LEU A 360 7.01 -5.97 23.25
CA LEU A 360 7.71 -5.00 24.11
C LEU A 360 8.02 -5.58 25.49
N TRP A 361 7.07 -6.28 26.10
CA TRP A 361 7.25 -6.93 27.40
C TRP A 361 8.37 -7.96 27.37
N PHE A 362 8.35 -8.88 26.39
CA PHE A 362 9.39 -9.89 26.24
C PHE A 362 10.75 -9.30 25.87
N PHE A 363 10.77 -8.13 25.23
CA PHE A 363 11.99 -7.41 24.87
C PHE A 363 12.58 -6.61 26.05
N ALA A 364 11.76 -6.16 27.00
CA ALA A 364 12.21 -5.31 28.12
C ALA A 364 13.36 -5.93 28.94
N GLY A 365 13.32 -7.25 29.15
CA GLY A 365 14.40 -7.99 29.82
C GLY A 365 15.73 -7.93 29.07
N ASP A 366 15.71 -7.93 27.73
CA ASP A 366 16.94 -7.81 26.91
C ASP A 366 17.50 -6.40 26.92
N MET A 367 16.62 -5.41 26.93
CA MET A 367 17.02 -4.01 27.04
C MET A 367 17.71 -3.77 28.39
N PHE A 368 17.14 -4.26 29.50
CA PHE A 368 17.73 -4.14 30.83
C PHE A 368 19.12 -4.79 30.91
N ILE A 369 19.24 -6.06 30.47
CA ILE A 369 20.52 -6.79 30.49
C ILE A 369 21.56 -6.11 29.60
N THR A 370 21.16 -5.52 28.48
CA THR A 370 22.09 -4.84 27.57
C THR A 370 22.58 -3.52 28.15
N ILE A 371 21.72 -2.76 28.83
CA ILE A 371 22.09 -1.53 29.53
C ILE A 371 23.08 -1.84 30.66
N GLU A 372 22.78 -2.84 31.49
CA GLU A 372 23.68 -3.33 32.55
C GLU A 372 25.01 -3.84 31.98
N GLY A 373 24.95 -4.58 30.87
CA GLY A 373 26.14 -5.03 30.15
C GLY A 373 27.00 -3.88 29.62
N LEU A 374 26.38 -2.80 29.15
CA LEU A 374 27.09 -1.60 28.70
C LEU A 374 27.72 -0.84 29.89
N GLY A 375 27.02 -0.76 31.02
CA GLY A 375 27.54 -0.22 32.28
C GLY A 375 28.74 -1.01 32.82
N GLY A 376 28.66 -2.34 32.79
CA GLY A 376 29.77 -3.24 33.11
C GLY A 376 30.96 -3.09 32.16
N LEU A 377 30.71 -2.84 30.88
CA LEU A 377 31.75 -2.64 29.86
C LEU A 377 32.48 -1.31 30.07
N LEU A 378 31.75 -0.24 30.35
CA LEU A 378 32.29 1.11 30.62
C LEU A 378 33.10 1.14 31.93
N SER A 379 32.73 0.31 32.90
CA SER A 379 33.46 0.14 34.17
C SER A 379 34.63 -0.86 34.09
N GLY A 380 34.88 -1.47 32.93
CA GLY A 380 36.02 -2.38 32.70
C GLY A 380 35.86 -3.79 33.27
N ALA A 381 34.64 -4.17 33.67
CA ALA A 381 34.32 -5.52 34.13
C ALA A 381 34.14 -6.49 32.95
N PRO A 382 34.42 -7.80 33.10
CA PRO A 382 34.14 -8.80 32.08
C PRO A 382 32.62 -8.94 31.90
N VAL A 383 32.12 -8.66 30.69
CA VAL A 383 30.68 -8.58 30.40
C VAL A 383 30.17 -9.85 29.72
N LEU A 384 29.00 -10.31 30.17
CA LEU A 384 28.19 -11.34 29.50
C LEU A 384 27.59 -10.74 28.21
N LYS A 385 28.00 -11.24 27.05
CA LYS A 385 27.46 -10.78 25.76
C LYS A 385 26.14 -11.50 25.48
N TYR A 386 25.02 -10.80 25.45
CA TYR A 386 23.79 -11.30 24.85
C TYR A 386 23.57 -10.62 23.49
N THR A 387 23.73 -11.38 22.41
CA THR A 387 23.29 -10.97 21.08
C THR A 387 21.81 -11.31 20.94
N VAL A 388 20.93 -10.31 20.93
CA VAL A 388 19.46 -10.47 20.86
C VAL A 388 19.01 -11.38 19.72
N LEU A 389 19.53 -11.23 18.50
CA LEU A 389 19.20 -12.15 17.40
C LEU A 389 19.63 -13.59 17.63
N SER A 390 20.75 -13.82 18.32
CA SER A 390 21.16 -15.18 18.70
C SER A 390 20.28 -15.77 19.81
N GLY A 391 19.50 -14.93 20.50
CA GLY A 391 18.53 -15.33 21.50
C GLY A 391 17.12 -15.56 20.96
N LEU A 392 16.78 -15.05 19.76
CA LEU A 392 15.45 -15.22 19.15
C LEU A 392 15.10 -16.71 18.95
N GLU A 393 16.07 -17.52 18.56
CA GLU A 393 15.90 -18.98 18.39
C GLU A 393 15.56 -19.70 19.72
N ARG A 394 16.06 -19.17 20.84
CA ARG A 394 15.76 -19.68 22.19
C ARG A 394 14.46 -19.09 22.76
N ARG A 395 14.01 -17.94 22.25
CA ARG A 395 12.85 -17.18 22.74
C ARG A 395 11.71 -17.25 21.73
N LYS A 396 11.20 -18.47 21.56
CA LYS A 396 10.15 -18.81 20.59
C LYS A 396 8.90 -17.94 20.75
N TRP A 397 8.50 -17.59 21.98
CA TRP A 397 7.34 -16.73 22.23
C TRP A 397 7.50 -15.29 21.74
N LEU A 398 8.68 -14.67 21.93
CA LEU A 398 8.95 -13.33 21.38
C LEU A 398 8.90 -13.36 19.85
N LEU A 399 9.49 -14.40 19.24
CA LEU A 399 9.49 -14.59 17.80
C LEU A 399 8.06 -14.78 17.24
N VAL A 400 7.23 -15.57 17.92
CA VAL A 400 5.80 -15.73 17.57
C VAL A 400 5.08 -14.38 17.63
N CYS A 401 5.26 -13.60 18.70
CA CYS A 401 4.63 -12.28 18.81
C CYS A 401 5.06 -11.34 17.68
N ILE A 402 6.34 -11.34 17.28
CA ILE A 402 6.84 -10.52 16.17
C ILE A 402 6.19 -10.94 14.84
N VAL A 403 6.07 -12.24 14.59
CA VAL A 403 5.45 -12.76 13.36
C VAL A 403 3.96 -12.45 13.32
N VAL A 404 3.23 -12.68 14.41
CA VAL A 404 1.81 -12.34 14.51
C VAL A 404 1.60 -10.84 14.36
N ASN A 405 2.48 -10.01 14.93
CA ASN A 405 2.44 -8.56 14.74
C ASN A 405 2.71 -8.11 13.30
N SER A 406 3.48 -8.87 12.54
CA SER A 406 3.80 -8.57 11.14
C SER A 406 2.80 -9.16 10.15
N MET A 407 1.97 -10.13 10.59
CA MET A 407 1.00 -10.85 9.76
C MET A 407 0.00 -9.92 9.04
N PRO A 408 -0.55 -8.86 9.67
CA PRO A 408 -1.43 -7.92 8.97
C PRO A 408 -0.74 -7.17 7.82
N GLY A 409 0.59 -7.19 7.74
CA GLY A 409 1.32 -6.70 6.59
C GLY A 409 0.87 -7.34 5.27
N LEU A 410 0.46 -8.62 5.28
CA LEU A 410 -0.08 -9.31 4.10
C LEU A 410 -1.35 -8.61 3.59
N LEU A 411 -2.22 -8.20 4.50
CA LEU A 411 -3.43 -7.45 4.20
C LEU A 411 -3.08 -6.01 3.77
N TYR A 412 -2.18 -5.35 4.48
CA TYR A 412 -1.80 -3.97 4.18
C TYR A 412 -1.17 -3.83 2.79
N MET A 413 -0.33 -4.79 2.38
CA MET A 413 0.26 -4.78 1.04
C MET A 413 -0.80 -5.02 -0.04
N ASP A 414 -1.79 -5.87 0.25
CA ASP A 414 -2.87 -6.19 -0.67
C ASP A 414 -3.90 -5.05 -0.84
N VAL A 415 -4.11 -4.25 0.20
CA VAL A 415 -4.94 -3.04 0.15
C VAL A 415 -4.19 -1.86 -0.49
N SER A 416 -2.92 -1.69 -0.13
CA SER A 416 -2.14 -0.53 -0.57
C SER A 416 -1.94 -0.45 -2.09
N ARG A 417 -1.95 -1.60 -2.79
CA ARG A 417 -1.91 -1.64 -4.27
C ARG A 417 -3.06 -0.92 -4.95
N ILE A 418 -4.19 -0.67 -4.27
CA ILE A 418 -5.35 0.03 -4.86
C ILE A 418 -5.05 1.51 -5.10
N TYR A 419 -4.07 2.07 -4.37
CA TYR A 419 -3.89 3.51 -4.22
C TYR A 419 -2.79 4.11 -5.10
N TYR A 420 -2.47 3.50 -6.25
CA TYR A 420 -1.37 3.92 -7.12
C TYR A 420 -1.40 5.42 -7.46
N TYR A 421 -2.53 5.92 -7.94
CA TYR A 421 -2.71 7.33 -8.34
C TYR A 421 -3.02 8.30 -7.19
N SER A 422 -2.81 7.89 -5.94
CA SER A 422 -3.01 8.78 -4.78
C SER A 422 -1.68 9.34 -4.27
N THR A 423 -1.72 10.56 -3.73
CA THR A 423 -0.54 11.29 -3.23
C THR A 423 0.30 10.50 -2.22
N ASN A 424 -0.35 9.73 -1.34
CA ASN A 424 0.32 8.96 -0.29
C ASN A 424 0.40 7.45 -0.59
N GLY A 425 -0.11 7.01 -1.74
CA GLY A 425 -0.23 5.59 -2.10
C GLY A 425 1.09 4.85 -2.10
N PHE A 426 2.09 5.37 -2.83
CA PHE A 426 3.41 4.75 -2.90
C PHE A 426 4.07 4.64 -1.52
N LYS A 427 3.92 5.65 -0.67
CA LYS A 427 4.47 5.64 0.71
C LYS A 427 3.88 4.49 1.50
N ILE A 428 2.56 4.36 1.51
CA ILE A 428 1.84 3.29 2.23
C ILE A 428 2.22 1.91 1.69
N TYR A 429 2.34 1.79 0.37
CA TYR A 429 2.76 0.56 -0.29
C TYR A 429 4.17 0.12 0.14
N VAL A 430 5.13 1.03 0.19
CA VAL A 430 6.50 0.75 0.65
C VAL A 430 6.53 0.32 2.12
N LEU A 431 5.78 0.99 2.99
CA LEU A 431 5.72 0.62 4.41
C LEU A 431 5.07 -0.76 4.60
N SER A 432 4.00 -1.05 3.85
CA SER A 432 3.33 -2.34 3.86
C SER A 432 4.24 -3.47 3.36
N SER A 433 4.99 -3.21 2.28
CA SER A 433 5.98 -4.16 1.72
C SER A 433 7.07 -4.53 2.73
N ILE A 434 7.55 -3.57 3.53
CA ILE A 434 8.53 -3.82 4.59
C ILE A 434 7.93 -4.69 5.71
N MET A 435 6.65 -4.50 6.07
CA MET A 435 5.98 -5.37 7.03
C MET A 435 5.84 -6.80 6.53
N VAL A 436 5.51 -6.99 5.25
CA VAL A 436 5.49 -8.33 4.63
C VAL A 436 6.89 -8.95 4.62
N ALA A 437 7.93 -8.18 4.33
CA ALA A 437 9.31 -8.67 4.37
C ALA A 437 9.70 -9.13 5.79
N ASN A 438 9.28 -8.39 6.83
CA ASN A 438 9.46 -8.80 8.22
C ASN A 438 8.71 -10.11 8.52
N PHE A 439 7.46 -10.23 8.10
CA PHE A 439 6.66 -11.44 8.30
C PHE A 439 7.36 -12.70 7.77
N PHE A 440 7.84 -12.68 6.52
CA PHE A 440 8.55 -13.83 5.95
C PHE A 440 9.93 -14.06 6.57
N THR A 441 10.67 -12.99 6.87
CA THR A 441 12.01 -13.09 7.47
C THR A 441 11.95 -13.72 8.86
N PHE A 442 11.04 -13.26 9.73
CA PHE A 442 10.88 -13.81 11.07
C PHE A 442 10.10 -15.15 11.07
N GLY A 443 9.17 -15.33 10.13
CA GLY A 443 8.48 -16.60 9.92
C GLY A 443 9.45 -17.73 9.55
N PHE A 444 10.46 -17.43 8.74
CA PHE A 444 11.52 -18.39 8.42
C PHE A 444 12.33 -18.80 9.66
N PHE A 445 12.57 -17.90 10.62
CA PHE A 445 13.20 -18.30 11.89
C PHE A 445 12.33 -19.24 12.72
N ILE A 446 11.00 -19.08 12.70
CA ILE A 446 10.09 -20.05 13.35
C ILE A 446 10.22 -21.41 12.67
N ALA A 447 10.17 -21.45 11.34
CA ALA A 447 10.31 -22.67 10.57
C ALA A 447 11.65 -23.37 10.84
N LEU A 448 12.75 -22.63 10.86
CA LEU A 448 14.08 -23.14 11.22
C LEU A 448 14.11 -23.69 12.65
N SER A 449 13.55 -22.98 13.62
CA SER A 449 13.53 -23.42 15.03
C SER A 449 12.72 -24.71 15.22
N LEU A 450 11.61 -24.86 14.49
CA LEU A 450 10.82 -26.10 14.48
C LEU A 450 11.57 -27.24 13.80
N PHE A 451 12.22 -26.95 12.66
CA PHE A 451 13.03 -27.92 11.93
C PHE A 451 14.20 -28.43 12.78
N ASP A 452 14.95 -27.55 13.45
CA ASP A 452 16.05 -27.92 14.33
C ASP A 452 15.56 -28.79 15.51
N THR A 453 14.43 -28.43 16.11
CA THR A 453 13.81 -29.22 17.19
C THR A 453 13.42 -30.62 16.70
N LEU A 454 12.85 -30.73 15.49
CA LEU A 454 12.43 -32.00 14.88
C LEU A 454 13.63 -32.88 14.49
N VAL A 455 14.66 -32.30 13.88
CA VAL A 455 15.87 -33.02 13.48
C VAL A 455 16.63 -33.52 14.70
N GLY A 456 16.74 -32.70 15.76
CA GLY A 456 17.35 -33.11 17.03
C GLY A 456 16.64 -34.29 17.71
N LEU A 457 15.32 -34.40 17.52
CA LEU A 457 14.52 -35.55 17.97
C LEU A 457 14.75 -36.81 17.10
N LEU A 458 14.95 -36.65 15.79
CA LEU A 458 15.02 -37.76 14.84
C LEU A 458 16.41 -38.37 14.68
N ARG A 459 17.51 -37.61 14.85
CA ARG A 459 18.89 -38.14 14.78
C ARG A 459 19.91 -37.17 15.39
N SER A 460 20.87 -37.70 16.14
CA SER A 460 22.07 -36.97 16.56
C SER A 460 23.04 -36.86 15.37
N PHE A 461 22.85 -35.86 14.52
CA PHE A 461 23.84 -35.52 13.50
C PHE A 461 25.10 -34.96 14.17
N SER A 462 26.28 -35.40 13.72
CA SER A 462 27.57 -34.93 14.23
C SER A 462 28.02 -33.59 13.65
N SER A 463 27.24 -32.97 12.77
CA SER A 463 27.60 -31.71 12.09
C SER A 463 26.52 -30.66 12.21
N CYS A 464 26.83 -29.58 12.94
CA CYS A 464 25.99 -28.38 13.03
C CYS A 464 26.41 -27.37 11.94
N VAL A 465 25.46 -26.95 11.11
CA VAL A 465 25.67 -25.83 10.18
C VAL A 465 25.41 -24.53 10.94
N GLY A 466 26.42 -23.65 11.02
CA GLY A 466 26.28 -22.34 11.67
C GLY A 466 25.97 -21.25 10.65
N TYR A 467 24.96 -20.43 10.90
CA TYR A 467 24.62 -19.26 10.08
C TYR A 467 24.66 -17.97 10.91
N SER A 468 24.64 -16.82 10.24
CA SER A 468 24.56 -15.50 10.89
C SER A 468 23.15 -14.92 10.76
N ALA A 469 22.34 -15.03 11.83
CA ALA A 469 20.98 -14.47 11.88
C ALA A 469 20.93 -12.96 11.56
N PRO A 470 21.81 -12.11 12.14
CA PRO A 470 22.03 -10.72 11.72
C PRO A 470 22.08 -10.45 10.22
N ILE A 471 22.91 -11.23 9.51
CA ILE A 471 23.16 -11.05 8.10
C ILE A 471 21.96 -11.54 7.31
N PHE A 472 21.39 -12.69 7.69
CA PHE A 472 20.16 -13.19 7.07
C PHE A 472 19.05 -12.15 7.13
N THR A 473 18.74 -11.61 8.31
CA THR A 473 17.65 -10.62 8.49
C THR A 473 17.89 -9.36 7.66
N ALA A 474 19.11 -8.79 7.73
CA ALA A 474 19.43 -7.58 7.00
C ALA A 474 19.39 -7.78 5.48
N VAL A 475 20.02 -8.84 4.97
CA VAL A 475 20.06 -9.14 3.54
C VAL A 475 18.66 -9.48 3.02
N CYS A 476 17.88 -10.26 3.76
CA CYS A 476 16.53 -10.67 3.36
C CYS A 476 15.59 -9.46 3.23
N ILE A 477 15.51 -8.61 4.26
CA ILE A 477 14.65 -7.43 4.25
C ILE A 477 15.10 -6.44 3.17
N VAL A 478 16.39 -6.18 3.05
CA VAL A 478 16.91 -5.24 2.05
C VAL A 478 16.67 -5.74 0.64
N TRP A 479 16.89 -7.03 0.38
CA TRP A 479 16.67 -7.61 -0.95
C TRP A 479 15.18 -7.58 -1.32
N MET A 480 14.27 -7.99 -0.42
CA MET A 480 12.83 -7.88 -0.67
C MET A 480 12.41 -6.43 -0.93
N ALA A 481 12.87 -5.49 -0.10
CA ALA A 481 12.56 -4.07 -0.29
C ALA A 481 13.12 -3.52 -1.60
N GLN A 482 14.31 -3.94 -2.04
CA GLN A 482 14.88 -3.52 -3.32
C GLN A 482 14.06 -3.99 -4.52
N VAL A 483 13.42 -5.16 -4.44
CA VAL A 483 12.59 -5.69 -5.53
C VAL A 483 11.19 -5.08 -5.49
N TRP A 484 10.57 -4.99 -4.30
CA TRP A 484 9.16 -4.61 -4.16
C TRP A 484 8.94 -3.10 -4.09
N CYS A 485 9.85 -2.33 -3.50
CA CYS A 485 9.67 -0.89 -3.27
C CYS A 485 10.10 -0.07 -4.49
N THR A 486 9.57 -0.41 -5.67
CA THR A 486 9.82 0.32 -6.92
C THR A 486 8.49 0.69 -7.56
N ASP A 487 8.46 1.85 -8.22
CA ASP A 487 7.27 2.37 -8.89
C ASP A 487 6.74 1.42 -10.00
N PRO A 488 7.59 0.82 -10.87
CA PRO A 488 7.10 -0.13 -11.88
C PRO A 488 6.46 -1.38 -11.27
N PHE A 489 6.98 -1.85 -10.13
CA PHE A 489 6.40 -3.00 -9.46
C PHE A 489 5.07 -2.65 -8.77
N PHE A 490 4.96 -1.43 -8.23
CA PHE A 490 3.71 -0.91 -7.67
C PHE A 490 2.61 -0.80 -8.74
N LEU A 491 2.95 -0.31 -9.93
CA LEU A 491 2.05 -0.26 -11.08
C LEU A 491 1.60 -1.67 -11.53
N ASP A 492 2.53 -2.63 -11.60
CA ASP A 492 2.22 -4.02 -11.98
C ASP A 492 1.21 -4.67 -11.00
N VAL A 493 1.41 -4.51 -9.69
CA VAL A 493 0.46 -5.07 -8.70
C VAL A 493 -0.88 -4.34 -8.66
N TYR A 494 -0.90 -3.02 -8.93
CA TYR A 494 -2.12 -2.24 -9.13
C TYR A 494 -2.91 -2.79 -10.32
N ASN A 495 -2.26 -2.94 -11.49
CA ASN A 495 -2.89 -3.47 -12.69
C ASN A 495 -3.44 -4.88 -12.47
N LYS A 496 -2.71 -5.75 -11.74
CA LYS A 496 -3.18 -7.10 -11.38
C LYS A 496 -4.40 -7.11 -10.44
N PHE A 497 -4.63 -6.05 -9.66
CA PHE A 497 -5.86 -5.94 -8.87
C PHE A 497 -7.07 -5.68 -9.77
N PHE A 498 -6.95 -4.71 -10.68
CA PHE A 498 -8.02 -4.30 -11.58
C PHE A 498 -8.20 -5.21 -12.81
N ALA A 499 -7.22 -6.07 -13.12
CA ALA A 499 -7.33 -7.15 -14.10
C ALA A 499 -8.09 -8.38 -13.56
N ALA A 500 -8.91 -8.22 -12.52
CA ALA A 500 -9.75 -9.30 -12.01
C ALA A 500 -10.75 -9.76 -13.09
N PRO A 501 -11.19 -11.03 -13.09
CA PRO A 501 -12.10 -11.52 -14.12
C PRO A 501 -13.43 -10.75 -14.12
N ALA A 502 -13.81 -10.25 -15.29
CA ALA A 502 -15.07 -9.55 -15.50
C ALA A 502 -16.22 -10.54 -15.68
N PHE A 503 -17.39 -10.20 -15.14
CA PHE A 503 -18.66 -10.82 -15.54
C PHE A 503 -19.19 -10.18 -16.82
N LEU A 504 -19.21 -8.84 -16.84
CA LEU A 504 -19.55 -8.01 -18.00
C LEU A 504 -18.38 -7.06 -18.28
N GLY A 505 -17.99 -6.98 -19.55
CA GLY A 505 -16.88 -6.14 -19.98
C GLY A 505 -17.15 -5.47 -21.31
N PHE A 506 -16.25 -4.59 -21.71
CA PHE A 506 -16.32 -3.88 -22.99
C PHE A 506 -15.46 -4.54 -24.05
N TYR A 507 -15.92 -4.53 -25.29
CA TYR A 507 -15.15 -5.02 -26.42
C TYR A 507 -14.33 -3.89 -27.05
N VAL A 508 -13.04 -3.85 -26.75
CA VAL A 508 -12.11 -2.80 -27.19
C VAL A 508 -10.86 -3.44 -27.77
N ASN A 509 -10.41 -2.99 -28.93
CA ASN A 509 -9.18 -3.49 -29.59
C ASN A 509 -9.16 -5.02 -29.74
N ASN A 510 -10.31 -5.61 -30.15
CA ASN A 510 -10.46 -7.05 -30.38
C ASN A 510 -10.26 -7.93 -29.13
N ALA A 511 -10.49 -7.36 -27.94
CA ALA A 511 -10.48 -8.06 -26.66
C ALA A 511 -11.59 -7.53 -25.73
N THR A 512 -12.04 -8.37 -24.78
CA THR A 512 -13.00 -7.96 -23.76
C THR A 512 -12.26 -7.52 -22.50
N TRP A 513 -12.55 -6.31 -22.03
CA TRP A 513 -11.89 -5.70 -20.89
C TRP A 513 -12.84 -5.47 -19.71
N PRO A 514 -12.37 -5.69 -18.46
CA PRO A 514 -13.14 -5.37 -17.26
C PRO A 514 -13.32 -3.85 -17.11
N SER A 515 -14.53 -3.42 -16.74
CA SER A 515 -14.80 -2.01 -16.44
C SER A 515 -15.76 -1.85 -15.26
N GLY A 516 -15.62 -2.68 -14.22
CA GLY A 516 -16.36 -2.51 -12.95
C GLY A 516 -17.31 -3.66 -12.55
N SER A 517 -17.74 -4.51 -13.49
CA SER A 517 -18.55 -5.71 -13.21
C SER A 517 -17.65 -6.95 -13.07
N TYR A 518 -17.24 -7.27 -11.84
CA TYR A 518 -16.32 -8.36 -11.54
C TYR A 518 -17.03 -9.61 -10.99
N VAL A 519 -16.41 -10.77 -11.17
CA VAL A 519 -16.88 -12.02 -10.55
C VAL A 519 -16.64 -12.02 -9.04
N ALA A 520 -17.50 -12.71 -8.29
CA ALA A 520 -17.43 -12.77 -6.83
C ALA A 520 -16.16 -13.46 -6.27
N GLU A 521 -15.48 -14.27 -7.09
CA GLU A 521 -14.17 -14.87 -6.73
C GLU A 521 -13.12 -13.79 -6.48
N GLY A 522 -13.20 -12.65 -7.16
CA GLY A 522 -12.31 -11.51 -6.97
C GLY A 522 -10.92 -11.72 -7.56
N THR A 523 -9.91 -11.09 -6.95
CA THR A 523 -8.51 -11.14 -7.39
C THR A 523 -7.64 -11.93 -6.40
N PRO A 524 -6.61 -12.66 -6.88
CA PRO A 524 -5.62 -13.26 -6.00
C PRO A 524 -4.91 -12.22 -5.11
N PRO A 525 -4.59 -12.55 -3.84
CA PRO A 525 -3.81 -11.68 -2.96
C PRO A 525 -2.41 -11.40 -3.52
N VAL A 526 -1.85 -10.20 -3.30
CA VAL A 526 -0.51 -9.82 -3.81
C VAL A 526 0.57 -10.87 -3.54
N VAL A 527 0.50 -11.50 -2.37
CA VAL A 527 1.46 -12.51 -1.90
C VAL A 527 1.56 -13.71 -2.86
N THR A 528 0.50 -14.05 -3.61
CA THR A 528 0.56 -15.15 -4.60
C THR A 528 1.50 -14.80 -5.74
N TYR A 529 1.54 -13.54 -6.17
CA TYR A 529 2.45 -13.05 -7.21
C TYR A 529 3.88 -12.88 -6.69
N LEU A 530 4.07 -12.78 -5.38
CA LEU A 530 5.38 -12.62 -4.74
C LEU A 530 6.07 -13.93 -4.38
N ALA A 531 5.38 -15.08 -4.49
CA ALA A 531 5.86 -16.35 -3.95
C ALA A 531 7.28 -16.73 -4.42
N GLU A 532 7.56 -16.58 -5.72
CA GLU A 532 8.89 -16.86 -6.28
C GLU A 532 9.96 -15.92 -5.70
N THR A 533 9.69 -14.62 -5.67
CA THR A 533 10.59 -13.62 -5.09
C THR A 533 10.84 -13.88 -3.60
N ILE A 534 9.80 -14.25 -2.85
CA ILE A 534 9.92 -14.60 -1.43
C ILE A 534 10.85 -15.80 -1.25
N VAL A 535 10.63 -16.89 -1.98
CA VAL A 535 11.44 -18.12 -1.87
C VAL A 535 12.88 -17.87 -2.26
N THR A 536 13.11 -17.18 -3.39
CA THR A 536 14.46 -16.88 -3.88
C THR A 536 15.21 -15.95 -2.94
N THR A 537 14.57 -14.91 -2.41
CA THR A 537 15.21 -13.97 -1.47
C THR A 537 15.47 -14.61 -0.11
N VAL A 538 14.52 -15.34 0.48
CA VAL A 538 14.71 -16.03 1.76
C VAL A 538 15.82 -17.09 1.63
N GLY A 539 15.74 -17.95 0.62
CA GLY A 539 16.73 -19.00 0.37
C GLY A 539 18.12 -18.46 0.06
N GLY A 540 18.20 -17.46 -0.82
CA GLY A 540 19.45 -16.80 -1.19
C GLY A 540 20.11 -16.09 -0.01
N SER A 541 19.34 -15.33 0.77
CA SER A 541 19.83 -14.64 1.98
C SER A 541 20.32 -15.64 3.04
N PHE A 542 19.65 -16.77 3.19
CA PHE A 542 20.07 -17.82 4.11
C PHE A 542 21.38 -18.48 3.65
N GLY A 543 21.51 -18.78 2.36
CA GLY A 543 22.76 -19.26 1.76
C GLY A 543 23.93 -18.30 1.97
N ILE A 544 23.72 -17.00 1.77
CA ILE A 544 24.72 -15.94 2.05
C ILE A 544 25.10 -15.94 3.53
N ALA A 545 24.12 -16.02 4.43
CA ALA A 545 24.36 -16.03 5.88
C ALA A 545 25.19 -17.27 6.32
N ILE A 546 24.98 -18.43 5.72
CA ILE A 546 25.79 -19.64 5.93
C ILE A 546 27.20 -19.45 5.36
N ALA A 547 27.32 -18.96 4.12
CA ALA A 547 28.61 -18.76 3.46
C ALA A 547 29.50 -17.79 4.25
N ILE A 548 28.98 -16.64 4.66
CA ILE A 548 29.74 -15.65 5.43
C ILE A 548 30.14 -16.21 6.80
N SER A 549 29.22 -16.90 7.50
CA SER A 549 29.53 -17.56 8.77
C SER A 549 30.65 -18.60 8.62
N SER A 550 30.60 -19.39 7.55
CA SER A 550 31.60 -20.43 7.23
C SER A 550 32.96 -19.83 6.90
N ILE A 551 33.00 -18.77 6.08
CA ILE A 551 34.23 -18.05 5.73
C ILE A 551 34.83 -17.41 6.98
N TYR A 552 34.02 -16.76 7.81
CA TYR A 552 34.48 -16.14 9.06
C TYR A 552 35.10 -17.18 10.01
N ARG A 553 34.47 -18.34 10.16
CA ARG A 553 35.02 -19.47 10.94
C ARG A 553 36.36 -19.94 10.36
N ARG A 554 36.46 -20.11 9.04
CA ARG A 554 37.71 -20.51 8.36
C ARG A 554 38.86 -19.52 8.58
N ILE A 555 38.58 -18.22 8.41
CA ILE A 555 39.59 -17.16 8.56
C ILE A 555 40.05 -17.04 10.02
N ARG A 556 39.11 -17.10 10.97
CA ARG A 556 39.42 -16.87 12.39
C ARG A 556 40.07 -18.08 13.08
N HIS A 557 39.67 -19.29 12.71
CA HIS A 557 40.06 -20.49 13.47
C HIS A 557 41.12 -21.36 12.79
N LYS A 558 41.52 -21.13 11.52
CA LYS A 558 42.54 -21.95 10.80
C LYS A 558 42.42 -23.47 11.03
N LYS A 559 41.22 -23.99 11.31
CA LYS A 559 40.99 -25.40 11.62
C LYS A 559 39.93 -25.96 10.68
N TYR A 560 40.32 -27.05 10.04
CA TYR A 560 39.50 -27.91 9.21
C TYR A 560 38.75 -28.93 10.07
N VAL A 561 37.56 -29.29 9.56
CA VAL A 561 36.70 -30.44 9.85
C VAL A 561 36.10 -30.50 11.25
#